data_AF-A0A2V1NH53-F1
#
_entry.id   AF-A0A2V1NH53-F1
#
_cell.length_a   1.000
_cell.length_b   1.000
_cell.length_c   1.000
_cell.angle_alpha   90.00
_cell.angle_beta   90.00
_cell.angle_gamma   90.00
#
_symmetry.space_group_name_H-M   'P 1'
#
loop_
_entity.id
_entity.type
_entity.pdbx_description
1 polymer ?
#
loop_
_entity_poly.entity_id
_entity_poly.type
_entity_poly.pdbx_seq_one_letter_code
_entity_poly.pdbx_strand_id
1 'polypeptide(L)'
;MAAMRVRKLTTDREYYWSVRHSHPPCRDTLTLGRDNVRLRLVFAEGPGRIPSGGYTTGTGTVSTGDHHLNLHLPSVVRAFVEEAEKRGLFSRTSDADGWELFDAALARTTDLTAGRTTDPTPPTPTP
;
A
#
# COMPACT_ATOMS: atom_id res chain seq x y z
N MET A 1 -18.10 -9.95 -14.77
CA MET A 1 -17.32 -9.74 -13.52
C MET A 1 -15.88 -9.51 -13.93
N ALA A 2 -15.29 -8.33 -13.66
CA ALA A 2 -13.88 -8.09 -13.97
C ALA A 2 -13.02 -9.05 -13.13
N ALA A 3 -12.18 -9.85 -13.80
CA ALA A 3 -11.28 -10.78 -13.12
C ALA A 3 -10.34 -9.99 -12.20
N MET A 4 -10.45 -10.24 -10.90
CA MET A 4 -9.64 -9.58 -9.88
C MET A 4 -8.20 -10.09 -10.02
N ARG A 5 -7.28 -9.24 -10.47
CA ARG A 5 -5.86 -9.62 -10.61
C ARG A 5 -5.25 -9.76 -9.22
N VAL A 6 -5.06 -11.01 -8.79
CA VAL A 6 -4.33 -11.35 -7.57
C VAL A 6 -2.83 -11.37 -7.89
N ARG A 7 -2.05 -10.70 -7.05
CA ARG A 7 -0.59 -10.62 -7.13
C ARG A 7 0.00 -11.27 -5.88
N LYS A 8 1.22 -11.80 -5.99
CA LYS A 8 1.93 -12.48 -4.90
C LYS A 8 3.11 -11.64 -4.43
N LEU A 9 3.20 -11.38 -3.13
CA LEU A 9 4.27 -10.64 -2.47
C LEU A 9 5.00 -11.63 -1.56
N THR A 10 6.30 -11.80 -1.78
CA THR A 10 7.13 -12.61 -0.88
C THR A 10 7.96 -11.67 -0.03
N THR A 11 7.82 -11.81 1.28
CA THR A 11 8.61 -11.11 2.32
C THR A 11 9.33 -12.17 3.17
N ASP A 12 9.25 -12.13 4.50
CA ASP A 12 9.50 -13.29 5.36
C ASP A 12 8.39 -14.35 5.19
N ARG A 13 7.19 -13.91 4.80
CA ARG A 13 6.03 -14.76 4.50
C ARG A 13 5.46 -14.48 3.12
N GLU A 14 4.63 -15.41 2.66
CA GLU A 14 3.90 -15.29 1.41
C GLU A 14 2.57 -14.57 1.62
N TYR A 15 2.41 -13.45 0.93
CA TYR A 15 1.18 -12.68 0.90
C TYR A 15 0.60 -12.66 -0.50
N TYR A 16 -0.72 -12.59 -0.57
CA TYR A 16 -1.45 -12.33 -1.80
C TYR A 16 -2.20 -11.03 -1.66
N TRP A 17 -2.14 -10.17 -2.67
CA TRP A 17 -2.89 -8.94 -2.66
C TRP A 17 -3.68 -8.71 -3.94
N SER A 18 -4.77 -7.97 -3.80
CA SER A 18 -5.61 -7.52 -4.90
C SER A 18 -6.21 -6.16 -4.58
N VAL A 19 -6.42 -5.36 -5.62
CA VAL A 19 -6.99 -4.01 -5.50
C VAL A 19 -8.32 -4.01 -6.22
N ARG A 20 -9.35 -3.48 -5.55
CA ARG A 20 -10.69 -3.35 -6.12
C ARG A 20 -11.19 -1.93 -5.91
N HIS A 21 -11.54 -1.28 -7.00
CA HIS A 21 -12.27 -0.03 -6.98
C HIS A 21 -13.79 -0.28 -7.06
N SER A 22 -14.62 0.54 -6.42
CA SER A 22 -16.09 0.37 -6.38
C SER A 22 -16.82 1.71 -6.30
N HIS A 23 -17.99 1.78 -6.94
CA HIS A 23 -18.94 2.91 -6.92
C HIS A 23 -20.39 2.41 -6.68
N PRO A 24 -21.31 3.25 -6.15
CA PRO A 24 -21.13 4.38 -5.22
C PRO A 24 -21.32 3.96 -3.74
N PRO A 25 -20.69 4.65 -2.75
CA PRO A 25 -19.66 5.69 -2.89
C PRO A 25 -18.33 5.14 -3.43
N CYS A 26 -17.52 6.02 -4.03
CA CYS A 26 -16.19 5.72 -4.55
C CYS A 26 -15.30 5.20 -3.41
N ARG A 27 -14.77 4.00 -3.57
CA ARG A 27 -13.81 3.44 -2.62
C ARG A 27 -12.85 2.48 -3.30
N ASP A 28 -11.60 2.51 -2.86
CA ASP A 28 -10.61 1.48 -3.16
C ASP A 28 -10.51 0.50 -2.01
N THR A 29 -10.31 -0.77 -2.32
CA THR A 29 -10.13 -1.83 -1.34
C THR A 29 -8.89 -2.62 -1.69
N LEU A 30 -7.86 -2.50 -0.84
CA LEU A 30 -6.69 -3.37 -0.88
C LEU A 30 -6.99 -4.59 -0.02
N THR A 31 -7.10 -5.75 -0.66
CA THR A 31 -7.24 -7.03 0.05
C THR A 31 -5.87 -7.68 0.17
N LEU A 32 -5.48 -8.01 1.39
CA LEU A 32 -4.26 -8.73 1.76
C LEU A 32 -4.65 -10.10 2.32
N GLY A 33 -4.04 -11.18 1.85
CA GLY A 33 -4.27 -12.54 2.32
C GLY A 33 -2.97 -13.27 2.64
N ARG A 34 -2.97 -14.03 3.74
CA ARG A 34 -1.91 -14.98 4.14
C ARG A 34 -2.48 -16.08 5.01
N ASP A 35 -1.97 -17.31 4.98
CA ASP A 35 -2.27 -18.36 5.98
C ASP A 35 -3.74 -18.47 6.46
N ASN A 36 -4.72 -18.44 5.53
CA ASN A 36 -6.18 -18.43 5.81
C ASN A 36 -6.73 -17.18 6.53
N VAL A 37 -5.93 -16.13 6.65
CA VAL A 37 -6.28 -14.81 7.16
C VAL A 37 -6.44 -13.83 6.00
N ARG A 38 -7.47 -12.98 6.08
CA ARG A 38 -7.72 -11.93 5.09
C ARG A 38 -7.96 -10.59 5.77
N LEU A 39 -7.18 -9.59 5.38
CA LEU A 39 -7.34 -8.20 5.78
C LEU A 39 -7.81 -7.37 4.56
N ARG A 40 -8.81 -6.53 4.74
CA ARG A 40 -9.29 -5.58 3.72
C ARG A 40 -9.07 -4.16 4.21
N LEU A 41 -8.18 -3.43 3.57
CA LEU A 41 -7.99 -2.00 3.82
C LEU A 41 -8.90 -1.22 2.88
N VAL A 42 -9.84 -0.48 3.45
CA VAL A 42 -10.84 0.30 2.70
C VAL A 42 -10.42 1.76 2.67
N PHE A 43 -10.25 2.30 1.46
CA PHE A 43 -9.97 3.70 1.19
C PHE A 43 -11.24 4.34 0.63
N ALA A 44 -12.11 4.81 1.51
CA ALA A 44 -13.34 5.50 1.11
C ALA A 44 -13.07 6.96 0.71
N GLU A 45 -13.83 7.51 -0.23
CA GLU A 45 -13.81 8.94 -0.51
C GLU A 45 -14.17 9.79 0.72
N GLY A 46 -13.53 10.95 0.86
CA GLY A 46 -13.78 11.88 1.96
C GLY A 46 -13.01 13.18 1.81
N PRO A 47 -13.15 14.14 2.74
CA PRO A 47 -12.44 15.42 2.69
C PRO A 47 -10.93 15.21 2.63
N GLY A 48 -10.30 15.67 1.54
CA GLY A 48 -8.86 15.51 1.31
C GLY A 48 -8.40 14.07 1.03
N ARG A 49 -9.32 13.11 0.85
CA ARG A 49 -9.07 11.69 0.62
C ARG A 49 -9.64 11.27 -0.73
N ILE A 50 -8.75 11.00 -1.67
CA ILE A 50 -9.10 10.71 -3.07
C ILE A 50 -8.78 9.24 -3.36
N PRO A 51 -9.78 8.34 -3.40
CA PRO A 51 -9.58 6.99 -3.94
C PRO A 51 -9.30 7.06 -5.45
N SER A 52 -8.82 5.96 -6.03
CA SER A 52 -8.61 5.89 -7.48
C SER A 52 -9.92 6.12 -8.22
N GLY A 53 -9.89 6.62 -9.46
CA GLY A 53 -11.11 6.81 -10.25
C GLY A 53 -11.51 8.27 -10.51
N GLY A 54 -10.71 9.25 -10.11
CA GLY A 54 -10.66 10.50 -10.86
C GLY A 54 -10.11 10.21 -12.26
N TYR A 55 -10.74 10.76 -13.31
CA TYR A 55 -10.49 10.54 -14.76
C TYR A 55 -9.00 10.53 -15.22
N THR A 56 -8.06 10.88 -14.34
CA THR A 56 -6.64 11.13 -14.57
C THR A 56 -5.69 10.24 -13.73
N THR A 57 -6.20 9.49 -12.74
CA THR A 57 -5.37 8.67 -11.84
C THR A 57 -5.53 7.19 -12.17
N GLY A 58 -4.42 6.49 -12.45
CA GLY A 58 -4.45 5.06 -12.75
C GLY A 58 -5.14 4.27 -11.64
N THR A 59 -5.88 3.22 -12.01
CA THR A 59 -6.58 2.32 -11.07
C THR A 59 -5.68 1.94 -9.90
N GLY A 60 -6.21 1.98 -8.68
CA GLY A 60 -5.47 1.60 -7.46
C GLY A 60 -4.46 2.63 -6.95
N THR A 61 -4.51 3.89 -7.40
CA THR A 61 -3.78 5.00 -6.76
C THR A 61 -4.69 5.71 -5.76
N VAL A 62 -4.26 5.80 -4.50
CA VAL A 62 -4.96 6.54 -3.44
C VAL A 62 -4.15 7.76 -3.04
N SER A 63 -4.79 8.90 -2.85
CA SER A 63 -4.11 10.18 -2.61
C SER A 63 -4.71 10.97 -1.44
N THR A 64 -3.85 11.65 -0.69
CA THR A 64 -4.21 12.64 0.33
C THR A 64 -3.49 13.96 0.04
N GLY A 65 -4.21 15.00 -0.35
CA GLY A 65 -3.59 16.28 -0.72
C GLY A 65 -2.48 16.11 -1.77
N ASP A 66 -1.24 16.44 -1.39
CA ASP A 66 -0.05 16.37 -2.24
C ASP A 66 0.62 14.97 -2.30
N HIS A 67 0.15 14.01 -1.50
CA HIS A 67 0.73 12.67 -1.42
C HIS A 67 -0.11 11.63 -2.12
N HIS A 68 0.53 10.66 -2.77
CA HIS A 68 -0.14 9.56 -3.45
C HIS A 68 0.62 8.24 -3.24
N LEU A 69 -0.14 7.16 -3.10
CA LEU A 69 0.38 5.80 -2.98
C LEU A 69 -0.29 4.92 -4.04
N ASN A 70 0.54 4.20 -4.79
CA ASN A 70 0.07 3.26 -5.79
C ASN A 70 0.00 1.85 -5.19
N LEU A 71 -1.21 1.34 -4.99
CA LEU A 71 -1.51 0.04 -4.39
C LEU A 71 -1.14 -1.15 -5.31
N HIS A 72 -0.70 -0.88 -6.54
CA HIS A 72 -0.08 -1.89 -7.41
C HIS A 72 1.43 -2.05 -7.20
N LEU A 73 2.07 -1.13 -6.49
CA LEU A 73 3.51 -1.21 -6.23
C LEU A 73 3.80 -2.18 -5.07
N PRO A 74 4.68 -3.17 -5.25
CA PRO A 74 5.06 -4.11 -4.20
C PRO A 74 5.63 -3.43 -2.95
N SER A 75 6.41 -2.35 -3.12
CA SER A 75 7.01 -1.59 -2.00
C SER A 75 5.95 -0.92 -1.12
N VAL A 76 4.94 -0.31 -1.74
CA VAL A 76 3.81 0.30 -1.04
C VAL A 76 2.99 -0.76 -0.30
N VAL A 77 2.69 -1.87 -0.97
CA VAL A 77 1.95 -2.99 -0.36
C VAL A 77 2.72 -3.58 0.81
N ARG A 78 4.05 -3.72 0.69
CA ARG A 78 4.91 -4.16 1.79
C ARG A 78 4.82 -3.22 2.99
N ALA A 79 4.85 -1.90 2.77
CA ALA A 79 4.70 -0.94 3.86
C ALA A 79 3.34 -1.08 4.58
N PHE A 80 2.25 -1.32 3.84
CA PHE A 80 0.95 -1.62 4.45
C PHE A 80 0.92 -2.94 5.21
N VAL A 81 1.56 -3.99 4.69
CA VAL A 81 1.67 -5.28 5.38
C VAL A 81 2.41 -5.12 6.70
N GLU A 82 3.59 -4.49 6.69
CA GLU A 82 4.40 -4.27 7.89
C GLU A 82 3.65 -3.49 8.96
N GLU A 83 2.92 -2.43 8.58
CA GLU A 83 2.11 -1.65 9.52
C GLU A 83 0.89 -2.43 10.04
N ALA A 84 0.22 -3.19 9.17
CA ALA A 84 -0.89 -4.04 9.58
C ALA A 84 -0.46 -5.16 10.53
N GLU A 85 0.72 -5.73 10.33
CA GLU A 85 1.31 -6.70 11.25
C GLU A 85 1.68 -6.06 12.58
N LYS A 86 2.36 -4.91 12.55
CA LYS A 86 2.75 -4.17 13.76
C LYS A 86 1.53 -3.81 14.62
N ARG A 87 0.39 -3.52 14.00
CA ARG A 87 -0.87 -3.21 14.67
C ARG A 87 -1.74 -4.45 14.96
N GLY A 88 -1.32 -5.64 14.56
CA GLY A 88 -2.07 -6.89 14.79
C GLY A 88 -3.39 -6.99 14.02
N LEU A 89 -3.52 -6.31 12.87
CA LEU A 89 -4.77 -6.23 12.10
C LEU A 89 -5.11 -7.53 11.34
N PHE A 90 -4.15 -8.44 11.19
CA PHE A 90 -4.36 -9.74 10.55
C PHE A 90 -5.14 -10.70 11.47
N SER A 91 -6.46 -10.52 11.54
CA SER A 91 -7.39 -11.50 12.12
C SER A 91 -8.25 -12.16 11.01
N ARG A 92 -8.81 -13.35 11.30
CA ARG A 92 -9.41 -14.30 10.33
C ARG A 92 -10.14 -13.66 9.15
N THR A 93 -10.96 -12.63 9.37
CA THR A 93 -11.42 -11.72 8.31
C THR A 93 -11.72 -10.34 8.89
N SER A 94 -10.80 -9.38 8.72
CA SER A 94 -11.01 -7.99 9.18
C SER A 94 -11.10 -7.02 8.02
N ASP A 95 -11.93 -5.99 8.18
CA ASP A 95 -11.80 -4.74 7.46
C ASP A 95 -11.26 -3.66 8.39
N ALA A 96 -10.39 -2.81 7.85
CA ALA A 96 -9.83 -1.66 8.53
C ALA A 96 -9.83 -0.46 7.60
N ASP A 97 -9.86 0.74 8.17
CA ASP A 97 -9.70 1.96 7.39
C ASP A 97 -8.25 2.05 6.88
N GLY A 98 -8.08 2.01 5.56
CA GLY A 98 -6.77 2.10 4.93
C GLY A 98 -6.11 3.46 5.14
N TRP A 99 -6.91 4.51 5.38
CA TRP A 99 -6.40 5.86 5.62
C TRP A 99 -5.65 5.97 6.96
N GLU A 100 -5.99 5.19 7.98
CA GLU A 100 -5.28 5.17 9.27
C GLU A 100 -3.84 4.61 9.18
N LEU A 101 -3.55 3.92 8.07
CA LEU A 101 -2.24 3.34 7.75
C LEU A 101 -1.50 4.15 6.68
N PHE A 102 -2.17 5.10 6.01
CA PHE A 102 -1.64 5.81 4.85
C PHE A 102 -0.36 6.59 5.19
N ASP A 103 -0.38 7.43 6.23
CA ASP A 103 0.76 8.24 6.61
C ASP A 103 1.98 7.39 7.02
N ALA A 104 1.72 6.29 7.72
CA ALA A 104 2.77 5.36 8.14
C ALA A 104 3.37 4.59 6.93
N ALA A 105 2.52 4.17 5.99
CA ALA A 105 2.98 3.53 4.75
C ALA A 105 3.75 4.50 3.84
N LEU A 106 3.32 5.76 3.79
CA LEU A 106 4.00 6.84 3.07
C LEU A 106 5.39 7.09 3.66
N ALA A 107 5.49 7.26 4.98
CA ALA A 107 6.76 7.47 5.66
C ALA A 107 7.76 6.34 5.36
N ARG A 108 7.32 5.08 5.41
CA ARG A 108 8.16 3.91 5.07
C ARG A 108 8.58 3.89 3.60
N THR A 109 7.69 4.24 2.69
CA THR A 109 8.00 4.25 1.24
C THR A 109 9.01 5.34 0.90
N THR A 110 8.90 6.50 1.56
CA THR A 110 9.86 7.60 1.43
C THR A 110 11.21 7.23 2.03
N ASP A 111 11.24 6.62 3.21
CA ASP A 111 12.47 6.14 3.87
C ASP A 111 13.22 5.11 3.03
N LEU A 112 12.51 4.14 2.43
CA LEU A 112 13.09 3.17 1.48
C LEU A 112 13.64 3.80 0.19
N THR A 113 13.16 4.99 -0.16
CA THR A 113 13.66 5.74 -1.32
C THR A 113 14.89 6.56 -0.93
N ALA A 114 14.88 7.18 0.25
CA ALA A 114 15.99 7.96 0.79
C ALA A 114 17.18 7.08 1.21
N GLY A 115 16.94 5.91 1.80
CA GLY A 115 17.97 4.96 2.21
C GLY A 115 18.71 4.28 1.06
N ARG A 116 18.24 4.43 -0.19
CA ARG A 116 18.99 4.01 -1.39
C ARG A 116 19.98 5.06 -1.90
N THR A 117 20.05 6.23 -1.29
CA THR A 117 20.92 7.35 -1.73
C THR A 117 22.12 7.59 -0.82
N THR A 118 22.40 6.71 0.15
CA THR A 118 23.64 6.77 0.95
C THR A 118 24.58 5.63 0.59
N ASP A 119 25.14 5.68 -0.62
CA ASP A 119 26.50 5.17 -0.85
C ASP A 119 27.42 6.39 -0.99
N PRO A 120 28.10 6.84 0.07
CA PRO A 120 29.21 7.76 -0.11
C PRO A 120 30.37 6.96 -0.71
N THR A 121 30.64 7.18 -2.00
CA THR A 121 31.86 6.75 -2.68
C THR A 121 33.08 6.91 -1.75
N PRO A 122 33.88 5.87 -1.47
CA PRO A 122 35.09 6.04 -0.69
C PRO A 122 36.08 6.92 -1.47
N PRO A 123 36.71 7.94 -0.86
CA PRO A 123 37.73 8.72 -1.54
C PRO A 123 38.93 7.83 -1.86
N THR A 124 39.38 7.89 -3.10
CA THR A 124 40.55 7.17 -3.61
C THR A 124 41.81 7.61 -2.83
N PRO A 125 42.63 6.69 -2.28
CA PRO A 125 43.92 7.08 -1.73
C PRO A 125 44.86 7.47 -2.89
N THR A 126 45.39 8.69 -2.83
CA THR A 126 46.42 9.17 -3.77
C THR A 126 47.80 8.77 -3.23
N PRO A 127 48.73 8.25 -4.04
CA PRO A 127 50.12 8.03 -3.63
C PRO A 127 50.91 9.35 -3.51
#